data_AF-A0A2W4TTM2-F1
#
_entry.id   AF-A0A2W4TTM2-F1
#
_cell.length_a   1.000
_cell.length_b   1.000
_cell.length_c   1.000
_cell.angle_alpha   90.00
_cell.angle_beta   90.00
_cell.angle_gamma   90.00
#
_symmetry.space_group_name_H-M   'P 1'
#
loop_
_entity.id
_entity.type
_entity.pdbx_description
1 polymer ?
#
loop_
_entity_poly.entity_id
_entity_poly.type
_entity_poly.pdbx_seq_one_letter_code
_entity_poly.pdbx_strand_id
1 'polypeptide(L)'
;MPTQVVKPITVETFRPYAKLGKSNGKVQARICELLLRLIQTDDPAKVKKLCSSEVSWLESEYSNFNTRTSYITAYRKALLAYFNECPPPASLLSEYKGTRQHIALCHLFAADEDYAQKTASTKEKTAQQRDHLTAFNATAAVDATEQALKSEDWRELAAGLIMAVQCRPSDLLQAGKFKAITKYKLEFTTGLKKRGKSVTGEIFCLVDTATFIDAFSRLRREPDVMEIRAWALKDIDSSKNKAVNRAVRRVYGDQRQGSEIVPVPYGEKELSCKNLRAAGVNVSYWLHGREDQSLGRFAELQLLHDNPSTAANYEDFYCVDADGKRLVEIGILKDAPLAAKPLSEKRSSLSLDKQLLAMVSDVEQWGEGSHADRLERIVARAKQADRLERQLAIECEKRQALELKLKRLEQGQIEPVVESVAKTKTTVKPLVTDDEPSGFEWRDVPNAELNGDRRHDAYQEKLRRSIEAIQEYNAGLELSEQFSITGSLLRQLTKVKPGKVKEWMSDRTAELNSYNSGFAPRQNTGKPDPRSVIKWSEAAYGAYEW
;
A
#
# COMPACT_ATOMS: atom_id res chain seq x y z
N MET A 1 -13.18 -50.73 -11.31
CA MET A 1 -13.75 -49.56 -10.62
C MET A 1 -12.64 -48.93 -9.79
N PRO A 2 -12.10 -47.74 -10.11
CA PRO A 2 -11.11 -47.11 -9.27
C PRO A 2 -11.74 -46.80 -7.91
N THR A 3 -11.23 -47.44 -6.86
CA THR A 3 -11.64 -47.24 -5.48
C THR A 3 -11.38 -45.78 -5.12
N GLN A 4 -12.44 -44.98 -5.05
CA GLN A 4 -12.34 -43.58 -4.66
C GLN A 4 -11.84 -43.55 -3.21
N VAL A 5 -10.58 -43.19 -3.01
CA VAL A 5 -9.98 -43.09 -1.68
C VAL A 5 -10.72 -41.97 -0.95
N VAL A 6 -11.64 -42.34 -0.06
CA VAL A 6 -12.34 -41.39 0.81
C VAL A 6 -11.31 -40.83 1.77
N LYS A 7 -10.85 -39.60 1.53
CA LYS A 7 -9.95 -38.91 2.44
C LYS A 7 -10.68 -38.70 3.78
N PRO A 8 -10.10 -39.10 4.92
CA PRO A 8 -10.73 -38.91 6.21
C PRO A 8 -10.91 -37.41 6.49
N ILE A 9 -12.09 -37.02 6.97
CA ILE A 9 -12.36 -35.66 7.40
C ILE A 9 -11.65 -35.43 8.74
N THR A 10 -10.78 -34.43 8.78
CA THR A 10 -10.01 -34.06 9.98
C THR A 10 -10.22 -32.59 10.31
N VAL A 11 -9.73 -32.13 11.46
CA VAL A 11 -9.74 -30.69 11.83
C VAL A 11 -9.07 -29.83 10.73
N GLU A 12 -8.03 -30.35 10.10
CA GLU A 12 -7.29 -29.68 9.04
C GLU A 12 -8.11 -29.46 7.77
N THR A 13 -9.08 -30.34 7.50
CA THR A 13 -10.04 -30.19 6.39
C THR A 13 -10.80 -28.86 6.48
N PHE A 14 -11.02 -28.33 7.69
CA PHE A 14 -11.82 -27.12 7.90
C PHE A 14 -11.01 -25.82 7.91
N ARG A 15 -9.67 -25.90 7.91
CA ARG A 15 -8.78 -24.73 7.99
C ARG A 15 -9.03 -23.70 6.88
N PRO A 16 -9.35 -24.05 5.62
CA PRO A 16 -9.71 -23.07 4.60
C PRO A 16 -10.94 -22.22 4.96
N TYR A 17 -11.99 -22.85 5.52
CA TYR A 17 -13.23 -22.16 5.89
C TYR A 17 -13.04 -21.26 7.13
N ALA A 18 -12.27 -21.71 8.12
CA ALA A 18 -11.98 -20.92 9.32
C ALA A 18 -11.25 -19.59 9.01
N LYS A 19 -10.53 -19.52 7.87
CA LYS A 19 -9.83 -18.32 7.38
C LYS A 19 -10.72 -17.34 6.61
N LEU A 20 -12.02 -17.59 6.45
CA LEU A 20 -12.94 -16.70 5.73
C LEU A 20 -13.38 -15.48 6.55
N GLY A 21 -13.30 -15.56 7.88
CA GLY A 21 -13.65 -14.49 8.81
C GLY A 21 -12.45 -13.76 9.41
N LYS A 22 -12.71 -12.59 10.02
CA LYS A 22 -11.72 -11.86 10.81
C LYS A 22 -11.61 -12.49 12.21
N SER A 23 -10.63 -13.37 12.40
CA SER A 23 -10.39 -14.13 13.63
C SER A 23 -8.90 -14.32 13.89
N ASN A 24 -8.52 -14.66 15.13
CA ASN A 24 -7.15 -15.06 15.49
C ASN A 24 -6.96 -16.59 15.37
N GLY A 25 -5.74 -17.08 15.52
CA GLY A 25 -5.44 -18.52 15.42
C GLY A 25 -6.20 -19.40 16.43
N LYS A 26 -6.40 -18.91 17.66
CA LYS A 26 -7.16 -19.61 18.72
C LYS A 26 -8.62 -19.82 18.30
N VAL A 27 -9.26 -18.77 17.79
CA VAL A 27 -10.64 -18.82 17.29
C VAL A 27 -10.73 -19.67 16.02
N GLN A 28 -9.74 -19.61 15.13
CA GLN A 28 -9.72 -20.48 13.94
C GLN A 28 -9.67 -21.97 14.30
N ALA A 29 -8.84 -22.35 15.29
CA ALA A 29 -8.78 -23.72 15.77
C ALA A 29 -10.15 -24.18 16.31
N ARG A 30 -10.80 -23.35 17.13
CA ARG A 30 -12.14 -23.64 17.66
C ARG A 30 -13.23 -23.70 16.59
N ILE A 31 -13.16 -22.87 15.55
CA ILE A 31 -14.07 -22.97 14.39
C ILE A 31 -13.93 -24.34 13.72
N CYS A 32 -12.69 -24.81 13.51
CA CYS A 32 -12.46 -26.13 12.92
C CYS A 32 -12.97 -27.26 13.83
N GLU A 33 -12.75 -27.17 15.14
CA GLU A 33 -13.26 -28.14 16.12
C GLU A 33 -14.78 -28.16 16.17
N LEU A 34 -15.43 -26.99 16.13
CA LEU A 34 -16.88 -26.89 16.09
C LEU A 34 -17.41 -27.55 14.82
N LEU A 35 -16.86 -27.22 13.64
CA LEU A 35 -17.27 -27.84 12.37
C LEU A 35 -17.14 -29.36 12.41
N LEU A 36 -16.03 -29.88 12.93
CA LEU A 36 -15.83 -31.33 13.09
C LEU A 36 -16.90 -31.95 13.99
N ARG A 37 -17.24 -31.33 15.12
CA ARG A 37 -18.30 -31.82 16.02
C ARG A 37 -19.68 -31.72 15.41
N LEU A 38 -19.93 -30.69 14.60
CA LEU A 38 -21.22 -30.49 13.92
C LEU A 38 -21.49 -31.54 12.86
N ILE A 39 -20.48 -31.99 12.11
CA ILE A 39 -20.66 -33.06 11.11
C ILE A 39 -20.83 -34.46 11.74
N GLN A 40 -20.50 -34.61 13.01
CA GLN A 40 -20.60 -35.87 13.77
C GLN A 40 -21.91 -35.98 14.56
N THR A 41 -22.87 -35.07 14.35
CA THR A 41 -24.15 -35.07 15.05
C THR A 41 -25.27 -34.76 14.09
N ASP A 42 -26.42 -35.39 14.31
CA ASP A 42 -27.69 -35.15 13.65
C ASP A 42 -28.76 -34.63 14.63
N ASP A 43 -28.46 -34.62 15.93
CA ASP A 43 -29.30 -34.10 17.01
C ASP A 43 -29.27 -32.56 17.10
N PRO A 44 -30.42 -31.88 16.85
CA PRO A 44 -30.56 -30.44 17.01
C PRO A 44 -30.22 -29.91 18.42
N ALA A 45 -30.53 -30.67 19.48
CA ALA A 45 -30.28 -30.24 20.86
C ALA A 45 -28.79 -30.19 21.17
N LYS A 46 -28.03 -31.19 20.71
CA LYS A 46 -26.57 -31.20 20.78
C LYS A 46 -25.94 -30.06 19.98
N VAL A 47 -26.45 -29.75 18.79
CA VAL A 47 -25.98 -28.58 18.01
C VAL A 47 -26.17 -27.28 18.77
N LYS A 48 -27.35 -27.06 19.38
CA LYS A 48 -27.62 -25.88 20.21
C LYS A 48 -26.62 -25.78 21.37
N LYS A 49 -26.41 -26.89 22.10
CA LYS A 49 -25.45 -26.93 23.23
C LYS A 49 -24.02 -26.59 22.79
N LEU A 50 -23.57 -27.14 21.66
CA LEU A 50 -22.25 -26.82 21.10
C LEU A 50 -22.13 -25.32 20.78
N CYS A 51 -23.12 -24.74 20.11
CA CYS A 51 -23.12 -23.32 19.75
C CYS A 51 -23.11 -22.42 20.99
N SER A 52 -23.97 -22.70 21.98
CA SER A 52 -24.00 -21.95 23.23
C SER A 52 -22.68 -22.03 23.99
N SER A 53 -22.03 -23.20 24.01
CA SER A 53 -20.71 -23.34 24.64
C SER A 53 -19.64 -22.47 23.98
N GLU A 54 -19.66 -22.33 22.65
CA GLU A 54 -18.72 -21.46 21.94
C GLU A 54 -18.99 -19.97 22.20
N VAL A 55 -20.27 -19.58 22.28
CA VAL A 55 -20.68 -18.21 22.63
C VAL A 55 -20.21 -17.86 24.05
N SER A 56 -20.52 -18.71 25.04
CA SER A 56 -20.09 -18.49 26.43
C SER A 56 -18.57 -18.46 26.58
N TRP A 57 -17.84 -19.28 25.82
CA TRP A 57 -16.38 -19.21 25.79
C TRP A 57 -15.91 -17.85 25.27
N LEU A 58 -16.45 -17.35 24.15
CA LEU A 58 -16.11 -16.04 23.61
C LEU A 58 -16.40 -14.90 24.59
N GLU A 59 -17.51 -14.99 25.33
CA GLU A 59 -17.88 -14.03 26.37
C GLU A 59 -16.90 -14.01 27.53
N SER A 60 -16.46 -15.20 27.98
CA SER A 60 -15.47 -15.33 29.05
C SER A 60 -14.06 -14.89 28.64
N GLU A 61 -13.67 -15.14 27.40
CA GLU A 61 -12.31 -14.93 26.91
C GLU A 61 -12.07 -13.48 26.47
N TYR A 62 -13.09 -12.83 25.90
CA TYR A 62 -12.95 -11.51 25.29
C TYR A 62 -13.90 -10.52 25.95
N SER A 63 -13.36 -9.52 26.65
CA SER A 63 -14.15 -8.46 27.28
C SER A 63 -14.75 -7.46 26.28
N ASN A 64 -14.13 -7.29 25.11
CA ASN A 64 -14.54 -6.30 24.11
C ASN A 64 -15.68 -6.82 23.20
N PHE A 65 -16.84 -6.17 23.24
CA PHE A 65 -18.03 -6.52 22.45
C PHE A 65 -17.80 -6.47 20.92
N ASN A 66 -16.94 -5.57 20.42
CA ASN A 66 -16.61 -5.52 18.98
C ASN A 66 -15.82 -6.75 18.55
N THR A 67 -14.91 -7.23 19.42
CA THR A 67 -14.15 -8.46 19.17
C THR A 67 -15.07 -9.67 19.17
N ARG A 68 -15.96 -9.80 20.17
CA ARG A 68 -16.94 -10.91 20.25
C ARG A 68 -17.83 -10.97 19.02
N THR A 69 -18.46 -9.84 18.65
CA THR A 69 -19.33 -9.77 17.45
C THR A 69 -18.57 -10.09 16.15
N SER A 70 -17.30 -9.68 16.04
CA SER A 70 -16.44 -10.02 14.90
C SER A 70 -16.14 -11.51 14.83
N TYR A 71 -15.84 -12.16 15.96
CA TYR A 71 -15.53 -13.58 16.02
C TYR A 71 -16.75 -14.44 15.76
N ILE A 72 -17.92 -14.12 16.33
CA ILE A 72 -19.19 -14.77 15.97
C ILE A 72 -19.44 -14.69 14.47
N THR A 73 -19.20 -13.53 13.85
CA THR A 73 -19.31 -13.37 12.39
C THR A 73 -18.35 -14.32 11.64
N ALA A 74 -17.14 -14.56 12.18
CA ALA A 74 -16.19 -15.51 11.59
C ALA A 74 -16.69 -16.96 11.68
N TYR A 75 -17.22 -17.40 12.82
CA TYR A 75 -17.87 -18.72 12.95
C TYR A 75 -18.98 -18.89 11.91
N ARG A 76 -19.91 -17.93 11.84
CA ARG A 76 -21.05 -17.98 10.92
C ARG A 76 -20.62 -18.07 9.46
N LYS A 77 -19.60 -17.31 9.05
CA LYS A 77 -19.06 -17.36 7.68
C LYS A 77 -18.46 -18.72 7.34
N ALA A 78 -17.69 -19.31 8.26
CA ALA A 78 -17.08 -20.61 8.06
C ALA A 78 -18.15 -21.71 7.91
N LEU A 79 -19.15 -21.70 8.80
CA LEU A 79 -20.27 -22.65 8.75
C LEU A 79 -21.09 -22.49 7.47
N LEU A 80 -21.44 -21.26 7.09
CA LEU A 80 -22.20 -21.02 5.87
C LEU A 80 -21.45 -21.51 4.64
N ALA A 81 -20.15 -21.23 4.53
CA ALA A 81 -19.34 -21.67 3.40
C ALA A 81 -19.28 -23.20 3.31
N TYR A 82 -19.00 -23.88 4.44
CA TYR A 82 -18.93 -25.34 4.46
C TYR A 82 -20.28 -25.99 4.12
N PHE A 83 -21.37 -25.57 4.76
CA PHE A 83 -22.68 -26.19 4.55
C PHE A 83 -23.35 -25.84 3.21
N ASN A 84 -22.85 -24.82 2.51
CA ASN A 84 -23.23 -24.59 1.12
C ASN A 84 -22.60 -25.62 0.16
N GLU A 85 -21.37 -26.07 0.45
CA GLU A 85 -20.67 -27.08 -0.34
C GLU A 85 -21.04 -28.51 0.08
N CYS A 86 -21.34 -28.70 1.37
CA CYS A 86 -21.70 -29.97 1.99
C CYS A 86 -23.04 -29.81 2.73
N PRO A 87 -24.19 -29.91 2.03
CA PRO A 87 -25.50 -29.69 2.62
C PRO A 87 -25.74 -30.62 3.83
N PRO A 88 -26.26 -30.08 4.95
CA PRO A 88 -26.50 -30.90 6.13
C PRO A 88 -27.78 -31.75 6.00
N PRO A 89 -27.96 -32.75 6.87
CA PRO A 89 -29.20 -33.50 6.97
C PRO A 89 -30.41 -32.59 7.20
N ALA A 90 -31.58 -33.00 6.68
CA ALA A 90 -32.81 -32.21 6.79
C ALA A 90 -33.22 -31.94 8.25
N SER A 91 -32.88 -32.84 9.18
CA SER A 91 -33.09 -32.69 10.62
C SER A 91 -32.36 -31.49 11.24
N LEU A 92 -31.28 -31.04 10.61
CA LEU A 92 -30.45 -29.91 11.06
C LEU A 92 -30.74 -28.61 10.29
N LEU A 93 -31.74 -28.60 9.42
CA LEU A 93 -32.17 -27.39 8.72
C LEU A 93 -33.26 -26.67 9.52
N SER A 94 -33.09 -25.36 9.68
CA SER A 94 -34.06 -24.47 10.32
C SER A 94 -34.27 -23.23 9.46
N GLU A 95 -35.48 -22.70 9.47
CA GLU A 95 -35.82 -21.46 8.80
C GLU A 95 -35.61 -20.28 9.75
N TYR A 96 -34.79 -19.32 9.33
CA TYR A 96 -34.54 -18.11 10.10
C TYR A 96 -34.55 -16.91 9.16
N LYS A 97 -35.44 -15.95 9.46
CA LYS A 97 -35.66 -14.73 8.64
C LYS A 97 -35.84 -15.05 7.14
N GLY A 98 -36.63 -16.07 6.83
CA GLY A 98 -36.94 -16.50 5.46
C GLY A 98 -35.79 -17.19 4.72
N THR A 99 -34.72 -17.58 5.42
CA THR A 99 -33.61 -18.35 4.85
C THR A 99 -33.53 -19.72 5.53
N ARG A 100 -33.60 -20.78 4.73
CA ARG A 100 -33.39 -22.17 5.20
C ARG A 100 -31.89 -22.44 5.32
N GLN A 101 -31.41 -22.70 6.54
CA GLN A 101 -29.98 -22.82 6.84
C GLN A 101 -29.72 -23.83 7.97
N HIS A 102 -28.46 -24.19 8.18
CA HIS A 102 -28.06 -25.07 9.29
C HIS A 102 -28.45 -24.46 10.65
N ILE A 103 -29.01 -25.25 11.57
CA ILE A 103 -29.54 -24.79 12.87
C ILE A 103 -28.50 -24.09 13.74
N ALA A 104 -27.22 -24.46 13.65
CA ALA A 104 -26.11 -23.73 14.28
C ALA A 104 -26.09 -22.23 13.96
N LEU A 105 -26.45 -21.81 12.74
CA LEU A 105 -26.54 -20.41 12.33
C LEU A 105 -27.73 -19.67 12.97
N CYS A 106 -28.62 -20.39 13.66
CA CYS A 106 -29.71 -19.84 14.45
C CYS A 106 -29.34 -19.68 15.94
N HIS A 107 -28.19 -20.22 16.37
CA HIS A 107 -27.73 -20.19 17.77
C HIS A 107 -26.39 -19.47 17.97
N LEU A 108 -25.60 -19.27 16.92
CA LEU A 108 -24.36 -18.50 16.97
C LEU A 108 -24.62 -17.00 16.79
N PHE A 109 -25.05 -16.36 17.87
CA PHE A 109 -25.20 -14.90 17.98
C PHE A 109 -24.43 -14.41 19.22
N ALA A 110 -23.89 -13.19 19.16
CA ALA A 110 -23.43 -12.52 20.38
C ALA A 110 -24.66 -12.07 21.20
N ALA A 111 -24.45 -11.74 22.48
CA ALA A 111 -25.49 -11.14 23.32
C ALA A 111 -26.12 -9.91 22.66
N ASP A 112 -27.41 -9.69 22.86
CA ASP A 112 -28.13 -8.54 22.27
C ASP A 112 -27.55 -7.21 22.75
N GLU A 113 -27.07 -7.17 24.00
CA GLU A 113 -26.37 -6.04 24.60
C GLU A 113 -25.10 -5.68 23.84
N ASP A 114 -24.35 -6.66 23.31
CA ASP A 114 -23.15 -6.39 22.50
C ASP A 114 -23.50 -5.63 21.22
N TYR A 115 -24.60 -6.01 20.57
CA TYR A 115 -25.08 -5.33 19.37
C TYR A 115 -25.63 -3.94 19.69
N ALA A 116 -26.34 -3.79 20.81
CA ALA A 116 -26.86 -2.51 21.28
C ALA A 116 -25.72 -1.54 21.62
N GLN A 117 -24.74 -1.98 22.41
CA GLN A 117 -23.56 -1.18 22.79
C GLN A 117 -22.74 -0.76 21.57
N LYS A 118 -22.56 -1.67 20.61
CA LYS A 118 -21.86 -1.34 19.36
C LYS A 118 -22.56 -0.27 18.55
N THR A 119 -23.89 -0.37 18.43
CA THR A 119 -24.70 0.64 17.74
C THR A 119 -24.63 1.98 18.46
N ALA A 120 -24.77 1.98 19.80
CA ALA A 120 -24.68 3.17 20.63
C ALA A 120 -23.31 3.87 20.52
N SER A 121 -22.22 3.12 20.70
CA SER A 121 -20.85 3.64 20.60
C SER A 121 -20.54 4.21 19.21
N THR A 122 -21.07 3.58 18.14
CA THR A 122 -20.91 4.12 16.78
C THR A 122 -21.67 5.44 16.63
N LYS A 123 -22.92 5.50 17.12
CA LYS A 123 -23.74 6.72 17.06
C LYS A 123 -23.12 7.87 17.83
N GLU A 124 -22.61 7.60 19.03
CA GLU A 124 -21.92 8.59 19.86
C GLU A 124 -20.65 9.11 19.20
N LYS A 125 -19.81 8.22 18.66
CA LYS A 125 -18.62 8.63 17.90
C LYS A 125 -18.98 9.52 16.72
N THR A 126 -19.98 9.13 15.91
CA THR A 126 -20.42 9.93 14.76
C THR A 126 -20.99 11.28 15.20
N ALA A 127 -21.70 11.36 16.34
CA ALA A 127 -22.19 12.63 16.86
C ALA A 127 -21.02 13.56 17.26
N GLN A 128 -20.06 13.06 18.05
CA GLN A 128 -18.89 13.84 18.45
C GLN A 128 -18.08 14.35 17.24
N GLN A 129 -17.95 13.53 16.20
CA GLN A 129 -17.27 13.94 14.96
C GLN A 129 -18.00 15.09 14.25
N ARG A 130 -19.33 15.07 14.22
CA ARG A 130 -20.15 16.13 13.61
C ARG A 130 -20.13 17.43 14.41
N ASP A 131 -19.93 17.35 15.72
CA ASP A 131 -19.77 18.52 16.59
C ASP A 131 -18.36 19.14 16.48
N HIS A 132 -17.38 18.39 15.95
CA HIS A 132 -15.97 18.80 15.84
C HIS A 132 -15.45 18.63 14.41
N LEU A 133 -16.12 19.28 13.45
CA LEU A 133 -15.73 19.23 12.04
C LEU A 133 -14.31 19.77 11.84
N THR A 134 -13.55 19.09 10.98
CA THR A 134 -12.15 19.45 10.70
C THR A 134 -12.07 20.30 9.44
N ALA A 135 -11.44 21.48 9.54
CA ALA A 135 -11.23 22.38 8.40
C ALA A 135 -10.10 21.86 7.50
N PHE A 136 -10.23 22.04 6.18
CA PHE A 136 -9.11 21.82 5.25
C PHE A 136 -9.24 22.66 3.98
N ASN A 137 -8.10 23.00 3.36
CA ASN A 137 -8.07 23.81 2.14
C ASN A 137 -8.49 22.96 0.93
N ALA A 138 -9.66 23.28 0.36
CA ALA A 138 -10.24 22.49 -0.72
C ALA A 138 -9.43 22.58 -2.02
N THR A 139 -8.96 23.77 -2.39
CA THR A 139 -8.17 24.00 -3.60
C THR A 139 -6.83 23.26 -3.53
N ALA A 140 -6.13 23.35 -2.40
CA ALA A 140 -4.87 22.62 -2.20
C ALA A 140 -5.07 21.11 -2.30
N ALA A 141 -6.21 20.59 -1.87
CA ALA A 141 -6.55 19.18 -1.99
C ALA A 141 -6.82 18.75 -3.45
N VAL A 142 -7.47 19.61 -4.26
CA VAL A 142 -7.63 19.38 -5.71
C VAL A 142 -6.28 19.41 -6.41
N ASP A 143 -5.42 20.39 -6.12
CA ASP A 143 -4.08 20.49 -6.72
C ASP A 143 -3.22 19.26 -6.39
N ALA A 144 -3.23 18.82 -5.13
CA ALA A 144 -2.56 17.60 -4.70
C ALA A 144 -3.11 16.36 -5.40
N THR A 145 -4.43 16.32 -5.66
CA THR A 145 -5.07 15.25 -6.42
C THR A 145 -4.53 15.21 -7.86
N GLU A 146 -4.50 16.35 -8.56
CA GLU A 146 -3.97 16.42 -9.93
C GLU A 146 -2.50 16.03 -10.02
N GLN A 147 -1.68 16.39 -9.02
CA GLN A 147 -0.29 15.96 -8.92
C GLN A 147 -0.18 14.45 -8.68
N ALA A 148 -0.99 13.90 -7.76
CA ALA A 148 -0.99 12.48 -7.45
C ALA A 148 -1.38 11.61 -8.65
N LEU A 149 -2.30 12.08 -9.51
CA LEU A 149 -2.68 11.39 -10.75
C LEU A 149 -1.52 11.28 -11.76
N LYS A 150 -0.50 12.13 -11.64
CA LYS A 150 0.71 12.11 -12.47
C LYS A 150 1.81 11.21 -11.88
N SER A 151 1.68 10.75 -10.63
CA SER A 151 2.70 9.93 -9.96
C SER A 151 2.92 8.58 -10.66
N GLU A 152 4.18 8.15 -10.71
CA GLU A 152 4.60 6.81 -11.13
C GLU A 152 4.49 5.79 -9.99
N ASP A 153 4.30 6.24 -8.74
CA ASP A 153 3.95 5.36 -7.63
C ASP A 153 2.46 5.04 -7.69
N TRP A 154 2.11 3.80 -8.07
CA TRP A 154 0.71 3.36 -8.15
C TRP A 154 -0.09 3.59 -6.86
N ARG A 155 0.57 3.62 -5.70
CA ARG A 155 -0.09 3.86 -4.40
C ARG A 155 -0.52 5.31 -4.27
N GLU A 156 0.28 6.26 -4.76
CA GLU A 156 -0.08 7.68 -4.81
C GLU A 156 -1.11 7.95 -5.89
N LEU A 157 -0.94 7.34 -7.06
CA LEU A 157 -1.94 7.36 -8.13
C LEU A 157 -3.30 6.86 -7.62
N ALA A 158 -3.32 5.74 -6.89
CA ALA A 158 -4.54 5.23 -6.25
C ALA A 158 -5.11 6.21 -5.22
N ALA A 159 -4.27 6.84 -4.39
CA ALA A 159 -4.73 7.86 -3.44
C ALA A 159 -5.36 9.08 -4.15
N GLY A 160 -4.75 9.55 -5.24
CA GLY A 160 -5.31 10.58 -6.12
C GLY A 160 -6.67 10.18 -6.69
N LEU A 161 -6.77 8.98 -7.27
CA LEU A 161 -8.03 8.47 -7.81
C LEU A 161 -9.12 8.31 -6.74
N ILE A 162 -8.78 7.91 -5.51
CA ILE A 162 -9.73 7.87 -4.39
C ILE A 162 -10.24 9.27 -4.08
N MET A 163 -9.37 10.27 -4.01
CA MET A 163 -9.78 11.64 -3.75
C MET A 163 -10.64 12.19 -4.88
N ALA A 164 -10.33 11.86 -6.14
CA ALA A 164 -11.03 12.39 -7.32
C ALA A 164 -12.49 11.93 -7.44
N VAL A 165 -12.82 10.69 -7.09
CA VAL A 165 -14.19 10.13 -7.28
C VAL A 165 -14.80 9.53 -6.00
N GLN A 166 -14.07 9.57 -4.89
CA GLN A 166 -14.51 9.14 -3.56
C GLN A 166 -15.08 7.72 -3.49
N CYS A 167 -14.61 6.80 -4.35
CA CYS A 167 -14.97 5.40 -4.29
C CYS A 167 -14.05 4.61 -3.33
N ARG A 168 -14.38 3.35 -3.02
CA ARG A 168 -13.58 2.54 -2.08
C ARG A 168 -12.28 2.09 -2.77
N PRO A 169 -11.18 1.86 -2.02
CA PRO A 169 -9.97 1.29 -2.59
C PRO A 169 -10.21 -0.02 -3.36
N SER A 170 -11.09 -0.87 -2.85
CA SER A 170 -11.47 -2.13 -3.49
C SER A 170 -12.20 -1.92 -4.83
N ASP A 171 -12.97 -0.83 -4.97
CA ASP A 171 -13.61 -0.49 -6.25
C ASP A 171 -12.54 -0.07 -7.27
N LEU A 172 -11.58 0.78 -6.88
CA LEU A 172 -10.51 1.19 -7.80
C LEU A 172 -9.57 0.05 -8.19
N LEU A 173 -9.20 -0.80 -7.23
CA LEU A 173 -8.19 -1.83 -7.45
C LEU A 173 -8.78 -3.08 -8.12
N GLN A 174 -10.04 -3.44 -7.82
CA GLN A 174 -10.63 -4.70 -8.25
C GLN A 174 -11.88 -4.56 -9.14
N ALA A 175 -12.97 -3.98 -8.63
CA ALA A 175 -14.29 -4.25 -9.21
C ALA A 175 -14.97 -3.07 -9.94
N GLY A 176 -14.57 -1.83 -9.66
CA GLY A 176 -15.20 -0.61 -10.16
C GLY A 176 -14.99 -0.41 -11.65
N LYS A 177 -16.05 0.01 -12.34
CA LYS A 177 -16.03 0.41 -13.76
C LYS A 177 -16.46 1.87 -13.87
N PHE A 178 -15.74 2.64 -14.69
CA PHE A 178 -16.00 4.05 -14.91
C PHE A 178 -16.12 4.33 -16.40
N LYS A 179 -17.03 5.22 -16.76
CA LYS A 179 -17.19 5.73 -18.12
C LYS A 179 -17.41 7.24 -18.06
N ALA A 180 -16.67 7.99 -18.88
CA ALA A 180 -16.84 9.43 -18.94
C ALA A 180 -18.17 9.82 -19.60
N ILE A 181 -18.91 10.74 -18.99
CA ILE A 181 -20.18 11.29 -19.52
C ILE A 181 -19.96 12.74 -19.97
N THR A 182 -19.44 13.56 -19.07
CA THR A 182 -19.16 14.99 -19.26
C THR A 182 -17.79 15.33 -18.67
N LYS A 183 -17.37 16.59 -18.76
CA LYS A 183 -16.07 17.05 -18.25
C LYS A 183 -15.86 16.71 -16.76
N TYR A 184 -16.92 16.72 -15.95
CA TYR A 184 -16.83 16.42 -14.51
C TYR A 184 -17.78 15.31 -14.03
N LYS A 185 -18.49 14.61 -14.91
CA LYS A 185 -19.34 13.45 -14.52
C LYS A 185 -18.90 12.14 -15.14
N LEU A 186 -18.97 11.10 -14.32
CA LEU A 186 -18.69 9.71 -14.66
C LEU A 186 -19.92 8.85 -14.39
N GLU A 187 -20.17 7.87 -15.25
CA GLU A 187 -20.98 6.71 -14.89
C GLU A 187 -20.08 5.75 -14.10
N PHE A 188 -20.49 5.41 -12.88
CA PHE A 188 -19.78 4.49 -12.01
C PHE A 188 -20.62 3.26 -11.71
N THR A 189 -20.03 2.09 -11.89
CA THR A 189 -20.63 0.80 -11.52
C THR A 189 -19.81 0.11 -10.43
N THR A 190 -20.46 -0.27 -9.32
CA THR A 190 -19.87 -1.06 -8.22
C THR A 190 -20.76 -2.25 -7.85
N GLY A 191 -20.13 -3.41 -7.57
CA GLY A 191 -20.79 -4.59 -7.00
C GLY A 191 -20.42 -4.87 -5.54
N LEU A 192 -19.52 -4.07 -4.95
CA LEU A 192 -18.96 -4.37 -3.64
C LEU A 192 -19.90 -3.89 -2.51
N LYS A 193 -20.08 -4.75 -1.50
CA LYS A 193 -20.98 -4.56 -0.34
C LYS A 193 -22.49 -4.47 -0.63
N LYS A 194 -22.93 -4.71 -1.87
CA LYS A 194 -24.35 -4.71 -2.28
C LYS A 194 -24.99 -6.10 -2.31
N ARG A 195 -24.47 -7.05 -1.51
CA ARG A 195 -24.97 -8.43 -1.36
C ARG A 195 -25.22 -9.16 -2.71
N GLY A 196 -24.30 -9.02 -3.66
CA GLY A 196 -24.38 -9.68 -4.97
C GLY A 196 -25.09 -8.89 -6.07
N LYS A 197 -25.57 -7.67 -5.80
CA LYS A 197 -26.14 -6.77 -6.81
C LYS A 197 -25.12 -5.73 -7.26
N SER A 198 -25.02 -5.47 -8.56
CA SER A 198 -24.29 -4.30 -9.07
C SER A 198 -25.20 -3.07 -9.05
N VAL A 199 -24.65 -1.93 -8.64
CA VAL A 199 -25.30 -0.62 -8.69
C VAL A 199 -24.52 0.27 -9.64
N THR A 200 -25.23 0.92 -10.55
CA THR A 200 -24.70 1.89 -11.50
C THR A 200 -25.37 3.24 -11.24
N GLY A 201 -24.58 4.31 -11.26
CA GLY A 201 -25.10 5.67 -11.13
C GLY A 201 -24.10 6.71 -11.60
N GLU A 202 -24.57 7.94 -11.75
CA GLU A 202 -23.74 9.09 -12.11
C GLU A 202 -23.09 9.69 -10.86
N ILE A 203 -21.79 9.96 -10.95
CA ILE A 203 -21.00 10.59 -9.88
C ILE A 203 -20.16 11.73 -10.46
N PHE A 204 -19.81 12.69 -9.62
CA PHE A 204 -18.89 13.76 -9.97
C PHE A 204 -17.42 13.34 -9.82
N CYS A 205 -16.55 13.96 -10.60
CA CYS A 205 -15.10 13.84 -10.53
C CYS A 205 -14.48 15.21 -10.23
N LEU A 206 -13.56 15.28 -9.27
CA LEU A 206 -12.89 16.55 -8.89
C LEU A 206 -11.97 17.08 -9.99
N VAL A 207 -11.58 16.22 -10.95
CA VAL A 207 -10.72 16.55 -12.07
C VAL A 207 -11.44 16.28 -13.38
N ASP A 208 -10.86 16.75 -14.48
CA ASP A 208 -11.32 16.40 -15.82
C ASP A 208 -11.44 14.88 -16.00
N THR A 209 -12.59 14.42 -16.48
CA THR A 209 -12.90 12.98 -16.56
C THR A 209 -12.03 12.24 -17.56
N ALA A 210 -11.54 12.88 -18.63
CA ALA A 210 -10.57 12.25 -19.52
C ALA A 210 -9.23 12.00 -18.80
N THR A 211 -8.77 13.00 -18.03
CA THR A 211 -7.60 12.85 -17.15
C THR A 211 -7.79 11.72 -16.14
N PHE A 212 -8.97 11.63 -15.51
CA PHE A 212 -9.30 10.55 -14.60
C PHE A 212 -9.28 9.18 -15.27
N ILE A 213 -9.93 9.02 -16.43
CA ILE A 213 -10.02 7.73 -17.12
C ILE A 213 -8.64 7.26 -17.57
N ASP A 214 -7.78 8.15 -18.07
CA ASP A 214 -6.41 7.82 -18.45
C ASP A 214 -5.57 7.38 -17.24
N ALA A 215 -5.66 8.12 -16.13
CA ALA A 215 -4.99 7.78 -14.86
C ALA A 215 -5.50 6.45 -14.28
N PHE A 216 -6.81 6.21 -14.30
CA PHE A 216 -7.43 4.97 -13.85
C PHE A 216 -7.01 3.77 -14.71
N SER A 217 -6.97 3.96 -16.03
CA SER A 217 -6.48 2.94 -16.96
C SER A 217 -5.02 2.60 -16.68
N ARG A 218 -4.18 3.61 -16.41
CA ARG A 218 -2.78 3.42 -16.03
C ARG A 218 -2.63 2.65 -14.71
N LEU A 219 -3.43 2.97 -13.69
CA LEU A 219 -3.45 2.22 -12.42
C LEU A 219 -3.79 0.73 -12.66
N ARG A 220 -4.80 0.44 -13.48
CA ARG A 220 -5.26 -0.93 -13.74
C ARG A 220 -4.27 -1.78 -14.54
N ARG A 221 -3.31 -1.15 -15.20
CA ARG A 221 -2.24 -1.80 -15.96
C ARG A 221 -0.99 -2.06 -15.12
N GLU A 222 -0.92 -1.54 -13.90
CA GLU A 222 0.25 -1.74 -13.07
C GLU A 222 0.35 -3.21 -12.61
N PRO A 223 1.53 -3.86 -12.71
CA PRO A 223 1.68 -5.28 -12.36
C PRO A 223 1.15 -5.61 -10.96
N ASP A 224 1.53 -4.78 -9.98
CA ASP A 224 1.12 -4.93 -8.59
C ASP A 224 -0.40 -4.85 -8.41
N VAL A 225 -1.13 -4.15 -9.30
CA VAL A 225 -2.59 -3.99 -9.27
C VAL A 225 -3.28 -5.08 -10.08
N MET A 226 -2.68 -5.54 -11.17
CA MET A 226 -3.20 -6.66 -11.96
C MET A 226 -3.25 -7.95 -11.15
N GLU A 227 -2.21 -8.25 -10.38
CA GLU A 227 -2.19 -9.41 -9.47
C GLU A 227 -3.36 -9.38 -8.49
N ILE A 228 -3.74 -8.17 -8.03
CA ILE A 228 -4.81 -7.96 -7.05
C ILE A 228 -6.20 -8.31 -7.63
N ARG A 229 -6.41 -8.27 -8.95
CA ARG A 229 -7.73 -8.58 -9.53
C ARG A 229 -8.20 -10.00 -9.16
N ALA A 230 -7.27 -10.94 -9.02
CA ALA A 230 -7.55 -12.32 -8.64
C ALA A 230 -7.68 -12.54 -7.12
N TRP A 231 -7.39 -11.52 -6.29
CA TRP A 231 -7.38 -11.68 -4.84
C TRP A 231 -8.77 -11.62 -4.24
N ALA A 232 -8.99 -12.33 -3.13
CA ALA A 232 -10.19 -12.19 -2.35
C ALA A 232 -10.21 -10.82 -1.65
N LEU A 233 -11.40 -10.23 -1.50
CA LEU A 233 -11.59 -8.88 -0.93
C LEU A 233 -10.89 -8.67 0.42
N LYS A 234 -10.82 -9.73 1.25
CA LYS A 234 -10.16 -9.72 2.56
C LYS A 234 -8.64 -9.49 2.50
N ASP A 235 -8.00 -9.93 1.43
CA ASP A 235 -6.54 -9.87 1.26
C ASP A 235 -6.13 -8.47 0.74
N ILE A 236 -7.02 -7.86 -0.06
CA ILE A 236 -6.95 -6.46 -0.48
C ILE A 236 -7.11 -5.54 0.73
N ASP A 237 -8.11 -5.83 1.57
CA ASP A 237 -8.50 -4.95 2.68
C ASP A 237 -7.46 -4.84 3.80
N SER A 238 -6.55 -5.82 3.93
CA SER A 238 -5.62 -5.92 5.07
C SER A 238 -4.17 -5.48 4.75
N SER A 239 -3.64 -5.82 3.58
CA SER A 239 -2.25 -5.57 3.22
C SER A 239 -2.07 -4.31 2.36
N LYS A 240 -2.86 -4.19 1.29
CA LYS A 240 -2.74 -3.11 0.30
C LYS A 240 -3.48 -1.84 0.72
N ASN A 241 -4.61 -1.93 1.44
CA ASN A 241 -5.20 -0.76 2.09
C ASN A 241 -4.21 -0.03 3.02
N LYS A 242 -3.35 -0.77 3.75
CA LYS A 242 -2.29 -0.14 4.57
C LYS A 242 -1.28 0.60 3.69
N ALA A 243 -0.89 0.02 2.55
CA ALA A 243 0.04 0.67 1.62
C ALA A 243 -0.55 1.94 1.01
N VAL A 244 -1.80 1.89 0.58
CA VAL A 244 -2.51 3.08 0.06
C VAL A 244 -2.73 4.09 1.17
N ASN A 245 -3.12 3.71 2.39
CA ASN A 245 -3.24 4.63 3.53
C ASN A 245 -1.92 5.35 3.87
N ARG A 246 -0.76 4.70 3.67
CA ARG A 246 0.54 5.38 3.81
C ARG A 246 0.76 6.40 2.70
N ALA A 247 0.36 6.09 1.46
CA ALA A 247 0.42 7.06 0.37
C ALA A 247 -0.56 8.22 0.58
N VAL A 248 -1.77 7.97 1.11
CA VAL A 248 -2.74 9.00 1.50
C VAL A 248 -2.10 9.99 2.48
N ARG A 249 -1.45 9.50 3.53
CA ARG A 249 -0.71 10.35 4.48
C ARG A 249 0.39 11.14 3.81
N ARG A 250 1.21 10.49 2.98
CA ARG A 250 2.32 11.16 2.29
C ARG A 250 1.88 12.25 1.30
N VAL A 251 0.72 12.07 0.66
CA VAL A 251 0.19 13.01 -0.35
C VAL A 251 -0.62 14.12 0.31
N TYR A 252 -1.46 13.81 1.30
CA TYR A 252 -2.44 14.74 1.86
C TYR A 252 -2.21 15.09 3.34
N GLY A 253 -1.58 14.20 4.12
CA GLY A 253 -1.33 14.40 5.55
C GLY A 253 -0.02 15.15 5.82
N ASP A 254 1.06 14.83 5.12
CA ASP A 254 2.38 15.44 5.33
C ASP A 254 2.69 16.39 4.16
N GLN A 255 2.70 17.71 4.38
CA GLN A 255 3.37 18.59 3.43
C GLN A 255 4.88 18.49 3.64
N ARG A 256 5.66 18.30 2.56
CA ARG A 256 7.13 18.40 2.61
C ARG A 256 7.63 19.81 2.94
N GLN A 257 6.76 20.83 3.00
CA GLN A 257 7.10 22.25 3.18
C GLN A 257 6.04 23.07 3.97
N GLY A 258 5.13 22.46 4.76
CA GLY A 258 4.07 23.22 5.45
C GLY A 258 3.05 22.38 6.23
N SER A 259 1.88 22.96 6.51
CA SER A 259 0.76 22.34 7.25
C SER A 259 0.04 21.25 6.45
N GLU A 260 -0.62 20.31 7.14
CA GLU A 260 -1.38 19.20 6.54
C GLU A 260 -2.41 19.70 5.49
N ILE A 261 -2.47 19.09 4.30
CA ILE A 261 -3.47 19.47 3.26
C ILE A 261 -4.86 19.03 3.70
N VAL A 262 -4.97 17.80 4.16
CA VAL A 262 -6.18 17.23 4.77
C VAL A 262 -5.81 16.73 6.16
N PRO A 263 -6.20 17.43 7.22
CA PRO A 263 -5.83 17.04 8.57
C PRO A 263 -6.49 15.74 9.02
N VAL A 264 -5.95 15.13 10.07
CA VAL A 264 -6.59 13.98 10.71
C VAL A 264 -7.90 14.43 11.39
N PRO A 265 -9.05 13.82 11.07
CA PRO A 265 -10.32 14.26 11.64
C PRO A 265 -10.46 13.86 13.11
N TYR A 266 -11.32 14.58 13.83
CA TYR A 266 -11.56 14.36 15.25
C TYR A 266 -11.83 12.88 15.59
N GLY A 267 -11.17 12.38 16.64
CA GLY A 267 -11.32 11.01 17.13
C GLY A 267 -10.68 9.93 16.25
N GLU A 268 -9.99 10.30 15.17
CA GLU A 268 -9.15 9.38 14.40
C GLU A 268 -7.67 9.56 14.75
N LYS A 269 -6.89 8.49 14.57
CA LYS A 269 -5.44 8.50 14.87
C LYS A 269 -4.56 8.85 13.68
N GLU A 270 -5.03 8.53 12.49
CA GLU A 270 -4.28 8.69 11.24
C GLU A 270 -5.25 8.98 10.09
N LEU A 271 -4.79 9.74 9.10
CA LEU A 271 -5.52 9.91 7.85
C LEU A 271 -5.54 8.59 7.06
N SER A 272 -6.73 8.21 6.58
CA SER A 272 -6.94 6.97 5.84
C SER A 272 -7.78 7.20 4.57
N CYS A 273 -7.85 6.20 3.69
CA CYS A 273 -8.73 6.22 2.53
C CYS A 273 -10.20 6.47 2.91
N LYS A 274 -10.66 6.07 4.10
CA LYS A 274 -12.04 6.35 4.54
C LYS A 274 -12.23 7.86 4.72
N ASN A 275 -11.29 8.51 5.41
CA ASN A 275 -11.35 9.94 5.68
C ASN A 275 -11.13 10.75 4.40
N LEU A 276 -10.22 10.30 3.53
CA LEU A 276 -10.00 10.93 2.23
C LEU A 276 -11.28 10.94 1.36
N ARG A 277 -12.07 9.86 1.40
CA ARG A 277 -13.39 9.85 0.74
C ARG A 277 -14.34 10.89 1.34
N ALA A 278 -14.36 11.08 2.66
CA ALA A 278 -15.18 12.09 3.31
C ALA A 278 -14.74 13.51 2.95
N ALA A 279 -13.43 13.79 2.96
CA ALA A 279 -12.87 15.05 2.51
C ALA A 279 -13.23 15.32 1.03
N GLY A 280 -13.02 14.35 0.14
CA GLY A 280 -13.36 14.48 -1.28
C GLY A 280 -14.84 14.71 -1.55
N VAL A 281 -15.75 14.17 -0.72
CA VAL A 281 -17.19 14.43 -0.84
C VAL A 281 -17.51 15.89 -0.51
N ASN A 282 -16.85 16.46 0.50
CA ASN A 282 -16.99 17.87 0.84
C ASN A 282 -16.45 18.77 -0.28
N VAL A 283 -15.30 18.43 -0.88
CA VAL A 283 -14.79 19.15 -2.07
C VAL A 283 -15.77 19.03 -3.23
N SER A 284 -16.28 17.82 -3.51
CA SER A 284 -17.23 17.59 -4.61
C SER A 284 -18.54 18.36 -4.41
N TYR A 285 -19.03 18.45 -3.17
CA TYR A 285 -20.21 19.24 -2.84
C TYR A 285 -19.95 20.74 -2.98
N TRP A 286 -18.77 21.24 -2.57
CA TRP A 286 -18.37 22.62 -2.83
C TRP A 286 -18.33 22.93 -4.33
N LEU A 287 -17.75 22.04 -5.15
CA LEU A 287 -17.62 22.24 -6.59
C LEU A 287 -18.93 22.08 -7.37
N HIS A 288 -19.78 21.10 -7.01
CA HIS A 288 -20.90 20.66 -7.84
C HIS A 288 -22.24 20.53 -7.08
N GLY A 289 -22.28 20.90 -5.81
CA GLY A 289 -23.49 20.91 -5.01
C GLY A 289 -24.54 21.89 -5.54
N ARG A 290 -25.77 21.77 -5.04
CA ARG A 290 -26.90 22.63 -5.38
C ARG A 290 -27.50 23.20 -4.10
N GLU A 291 -28.00 24.44 -4.18
CA GLU A 291 -28.57 25.14 -3.02
C GLU A 291 -29.81 24.43 -2.43
N ASP A 292 -30.56 23.71 -3.27
CA ASP A 292 -31.74 22.93 -2.87
C ASP A 292 -31.41 21.52 -2.32
N GLN A 293 -30.11 21.19 -2.18
CA GLN A 293 -29.64 19.86 -1.83
C GLN A 293 -28.71 19.90 -0.63
N SER A 294 -29.04 19.15 0.44
CA SER A 294 -28.15 19.00 1.59
C SER A 294 -26.90 18.17 1.25
N LEU A 295 -25.79 18.42 1.97
CA LEU A 295 -24.57 17.62 1.87
C LEU A 295 -24.83 16.12 2.07
N GLY A 296 -25.67 15.74 3.04
CA GLY A 296 -26.02 14.34 3.29
C GLY A 296 -26.69 13.69 2.08
N ARG A 297 -27.61 14.39 1.42
CA ARG A 297 -28.26 13.88 0.20
C ARG A 297 -27.30 13.85 -0.98
N PHE A 298 -26.40 14.82 -1.10
CA PHE A 298 -25.35 14.80 -2.11
C PHE A 298 -24.40 13.61 -1.92
N ALA A 299 -23.93 13.37 -0.70
CA ALA A 299 -23.06 12.26 -0.35
C ALA A 299 -23.73 10.89 -0.60
N GLU A 300 -25.04 10.77 -0.35
CA GLU A 300 -25.79 9.55 -0.66
C GLU A 300 -25.74 9.21 -2.15
N LEU A 301 -25.95 10.20 -3.03
CA LEU A 301 -25.90 10.04 -4.48
C LEU A 301 -24.46 9.80 -4.96
N GLN A 302 -23.51 10.63 -4.51
CA GLN A 302 -22.10 10.54 -4.90
C GLN A 302 -21.46 9.20 -4.52
N LEU A 303 -21.88 8.60 -3.40
CA LEU A 303 -21.33 7.33 -2.91
C LEU A 303 -22.21 6.11 -3.22
N LEU A 304 -23.33 6.31 -3.93
CA LEU A 304 -24.33 5.29 -4.27
C LEU A 304 -24.80 4.49 -3.03
N HIS A 305 -25.13 5.19 -1.95
CA HIS A 305 -25.66 4.56 -0.74
C HIS A 305 -27.16 4.28 -0.84
N ASP A 306 -27.62 3.17 -0.23
CA ASP A 306 -29.04 2.80 -0.22
C ASP A 306 -29.82 3.46 0.93
N ASN A 307 -29.14 4.18 1.83
CA ASN A 307 -29.75 4.73 3.04
C ASN A 307 -29.10 6.06 3.46
N PRO A 308 -29.90 7.13 3.67
CA PRO A 308 -29.43 8.44 4.13
C PRO A 308 -28.58 8.40 5.41
N SER A 309 -28.90 7.51 6.37
CA SER A 309 -28.17 7.42 7.65
C SER A 309 -26.68 7.07 7.50
N THR A 310 -26.29 6.45 6.37
CA THR A 310 -24.88 6.13 6.12
C THR A 310 -24.07 7.32 5.63
N ALA A 311 -24.72 8.35 5.07
CA ALA A 311 -24.09 9.57 4.59
C ALA A 311 -23.55 10.45 5.74
N ALA A 312 -24.20 10.41 6.91
CA ALA A 312 -23.75 11.13 8.11
C ALA A 312 -22.32 10.78 8.56
N ASN A 313 -21.79 9.61 8.17
CA ASN A 313 -20.41 9.20 8.45
C ASN A 313 -19.35 9.86 7.55
N TYR A 314 -19.76 10.78 6.68
CA TYR A 314 -18.88 11.51 5.75
C TYR A 314 -18.88 13.02 6.02
N GLU A 315 -19.59 13.45 7.06
CA GLU A 315 -19.62 14.83 7.56
C GLU A 315 -18.50 15.04 8.60
N ASP A 316 -17.28 14.61 8.31
CA ASP A 316 -16.12 14.73 9.22
C ASP A 316 -15.38 16.08 9.02
N PHE A 317 -15.62 16.74 7.89
CA PHE A 317 -14.82 17.87 7.40
C PHE A 317 -15.71 19.04 6.95
N TYR A 318 -15.08 20.21 6.82
CA TYR A 318 -15.62 21.33 6.03
C TYR A 318 -14.49 22.03 5.25
N CYS A 319 -14.87 22.61 4.11
CA CYS A 319 -13.93 23.25 3.19
C CYS A 319 -13.67 24.71 3.60
N VAL A 320 -12.39 25.10 3.59
CA VAL A 320 -11.92 26.49 3.73
C VAL A 320 -11.07 26.90 2.54
N ASP A 321 -10.91 28.21 2.34
CA ASP A 321 -9.96 28.78 1.39
C ASP A 321 -8.51 28.80 1.94
N ALA A 322 -7.59 29.44 1.21
CA ALA A 322 -6.19 29.55 1.60
C ALA A 322 -5.98 30.37 2.89
N ASP A 323 -6.91 31.27 3.21
CA ASP A 323 -6.88 32.13 4.40
C ASP A 323 -7.60 31.47 5.59
N GLY A 324 -8.11 30.24 5.42
CA GLY A 324 -8.83 29.50 6.44
C GLY A 324 -10.29 29.93 6.61
N LYS A 325 -10.81 30.78 5.73
CA LYS A 325 -12.22 31.20 5.75
C LYS A 325 -13.07 30.10 5.13
N ARG A 326 -14.20 29.81 5.78
CA ARG A 326 -15.15 28.78 5.32
C ARG A 326 -15.70 29.13 3.94
N LEU A 327 -15.66 28.14 3.04
CA LEU A 327 -16.27 28.21 1.73
C LEU A 327 -17.78 27.98 1.88
N VAL A 328 -18.58 29.02 1.59
CA VAL A 328 -20.05 29.00 1.75
C VAL A 328 -20.75 28.85 0.40
N GLU A 329 -20.16 29.41 -0.67
CA GLU A 329 -20.65 29.22 -2.03
C GLU A 329 -20.45 27.77 -2.48
N ILE A 330 -21.44 27.20 -3.16
CA ILE A 330 -21.43 25.82 -3.65
C ILE A 330 -21.79 25.78 -5.14
N GLY A 331 -21.43 24.70 -5.82
CA GLY A 331 -21.72 24.55 -7.25
C GLY A 331 -20.89 25.47 -8.14
N ILE A 332 -19.68 25.84 -7.69
CA ILE A 332 -18.84 26.84 -8.36
C ILE A 332 -18.34 26.38 -9.74
N LEU A 333 -18.25 25.07 -9.98
CA LEU A 333 -17.84 24.51 -11.26
C LEU A 333 -19.06 24.11 -12.10
N LYS A 334 -19.19 24.78 -13.24
CA LYS A 334 -20.15 24.39 -14.27
C LYS A 334 -19.63 23.21 -15.07
N ASP A 335 -20.47 22.20 -15.21
CA ASP A 335 -20.18 21.06 -16.06
C ASP A 335 -20.18 21.45 -17.55
N ALA A 336 -19.46 20.69 -18.36
CA ALA A 336 -19.30 20.95 -19.79
C ALA A 336 -19.27 19.64 -20.58
N PRO A 337 -19.59 19.65 -21.88
CA PRO A 337 -19.38 18.49 -22.74
C PRO A 337 -17.92 18.00 -22.70
N LEU A 338 -17.71 16.71 -22.95
CA LEU A 338 -16.37 16.14 -23.05
C LEU A 338 -15.56 16.87 -24.13
N ALA A 339 -14.45 17.51 -23.73
CA ALA A 339 -13.58 18.23 -24.65
C ALA A 339 -12.85 17.27 -25.61
N ALA A 340 -12.52 16.06 -25.14
CA ALA A 340 -11.88 15.02 -25.92
C ALA A 340 -12.24 13.63 -25.38
N LYS A 341 -12.12 12.60 -26.23
CA LYS A 341 -12.15 11.21 -25.75
C LYS A 341 -10.85 10.90 -25.00
N PRO A 342 -10.92 10.18 -23.87
CA PRO A 342 -9.73 9.72 -23.13
C PRO A 342 -8.74 9.03 -24.07
N LEU A 343 -7.43 9.26 -23.88
CA LEU A 343 -6.40 8.67 -24.74
C LEU A 343 -6.42 7.14 -24.65
N SER A 344 -6.71 6.61 -23.47
CA SER A 344 -6.87 5.18 -23.18
C SER A 344 -8.00 4.51 -23.97
N GLU A 345 -9.00 5.26 -24.44
CA GLU A 345 -10.09 4.74 -25.26
C GLU A 345 -9.83 4.83 -26.77
N LYS A 346 -8.79 5.55 -27.19
CA LYS A 346 -8.38 5.58 -28.60
C LYS A 346 -7.79 4.22 -28.96
N ARG A 347 -8.53 3.41 -29.73
CA ARG A 347 -8.02 2.17 -30.32
C ARG A 347 -6.86 2.49 -31.26
N SER A 348 -5.63 2.39 -30.77
CA SER A 348 -4.44 2.30 -31.61
C SER A 348 -4.44 0.90 -32.23
N SER A 349 -4.80 0.81 -33.51
CA SER A 349 -4.58 -0.41 -34.29
C SER A 349 -3.07 -0.58 -34.45
N LEU A 350 -2.46 -1.38 -33.59
CA LEU A 350 -1.08 -1.83 -33.77
C LEU A 350 -1.06 -2.88 -34.89
N SER A 351 -0.36 -2.55 -35.98
CA SER A 351 0.09 -3.54 -36.96
C SER A 351 1.18 -4.37 -36.31
N LEU A 352 0.90 -5.64 -36.01
CA LEU A 352 1.88 -6.59 -35.50
C LEU A 352 2.21 -7.59 -36.61
N ASP A 353 3.47 -8.00 -36.68
CA ASP A 353 3.83 -9.14 -37.52
C ASP A 353 3.12 -10.42 -37.04
N LYS A 354 3.03 -11.43 -37.91
CA LYS A 354 2.28 -12.66 -37.62
C LYS A 354 2.81 -13.44 -36.41
N GLN A 355 4.11 -13.32 -36.09
CA GLN A 355 4.74 -14.05 -35.00
C GLN A 355 4.45 -13.39 -33.64
N LEU A 356 4.58 -12.07 -33.56
CA LEU A 356 4.13 -11.27 -32.42
C LEU A 356 2.62 -11.41 -32.21
N LEU A 357 1.85 -11.40 -33.30
CA LEU A 357 0.40 -11.56 -33.21
C LEU A 357 0.03 -12.93 -32.65
N ALA A 358 0.74 -14.01 -33.02
CA ALA A 358 0.53 -15.34 -32.43
C ALA A 358 0.87 -15.38 -30.93
N MET A 359 2.01 -14.79 -30.51
CA MET A 359 2.40 -14.73 -29.09
C MET A 359 1.46 -13.88 -28.22
N VAL A 360 0.96 -12.76 -28.76
CA VAL A 360 0.03 -11.85 -28.08
C VAL A 360 -1.40 -12.40 -28.12
N SER A 361 -1.72 -13.27 -29.09
CA SER A 361 -3.07 -13.85 -29.23
C SER A 361 -3.39 -14.96 -28.22
N ASP A 362 -2.39 -15.49 -27.52
CA ASP A 362 -2.60 -16.52 -26.49
C ASP A 362 -3.42 -15.97 -25.31
N VAL A 363 -4.70 -16.33 -25.31
CA VAL A 363 -5.70 -15.90 -24.31
C VAL A 363 -5.48 -16.60 -22.97
N GLU A 364 -4.98 -17.83 -22.98
CA GLU A 364 -4.69 -18.56 -21.74
C GLU A 364 -3.50 -17.92 -21.02
N GLN A 365 -2.48 -17.48 -21.76
CA GLN A 365 -1.28 -16.90 -21.16
C GLN A 365 -1.45 -15.42 -20.76
N TRP A 366 -2.20 -14.62 -21.54
CA TRP A 366 -2.26 -13.17 -21.38
C TRP A 366 -3.66 -12.61 -21.06
N GLY A 367 -4.68 -13.46 -21.04
CA GLY A 367 -6.07 -13.14 -20.70
C GLY A 367 -6.85 -12.43 -21.82
N GLU A 368 -8.16 -12.27 -21.60
CA GLU A 368 -9.07 -11.61 -22.55
C GLU A 368 -8.79 -10.11 -22.68
N GLY A 369 -9.09 -9.51 -23.84
CA GLY A 369 -8.85 -8.09 -24.15
C GLY A 369 -8.32 -7.84 -25.57
N SER A 370 -8.09 -6.58 -25.92
CA SER A 370 -7.52 -6.21 -27.23
C SER A 370 -6.03 -6.57 -27.32
N HIS A 371 -5.47 -6.64 -28.54
CA HIS A 371 -4.03 -6.91 -28.73
C HIS A 371 -3.14 -5.86 -28.06
N ALA A 372 -3.56 -4.59 -28.05
CA ALA A 372 -2.86 -3.53 -27.34
C ALA A 372 -2.83 -3.79 -25.82
N ASP A 373 -3.99 -4.17 -25.23
CA ASP A 373 -4.07 -4.51 -23.81
C ASP A 373 -3.20 -5.71 -23.44
N ARG A 374 -3.01 -6.67 -24.35
CA ARG A 374 -2.17 -7.84 -24.10
C ARG A 374 -0.68 -7.51 -24.24
N LEU A 375 -0.29 -6.69 -25.22
CA LEU A 375 1.08 -6.20 -25.35
C LEU A 375 1.52 -5.38 -24.15
N GLU A 376 0.67 -4.48 -23.66
CA GLU A 376 0.98 -3.72 -22.47
C GLU A 376 1.12 -4.61 -21.24
N ARG A 377 0.31 -5.68 -21.11
CA ARG A 377 0.48 -6.70 -20.07
C ARG A 377 1.80 -7.44 -20.16
N ILE A 378 2.24 -7.78 -21.37
CA ILE A 378 3.54 -8.40 -21.61
C ILE A 378 4.66 -7.46 -21.14
N VAL A 379 4.60 -6.18 -21.51
CA VAL A 379 5.59 -5.17 -21.10
C VAL A 379 5.56 -4.95 -19.58
N ALA A 380 4.39 -4.91 -18.97
CA ALA A 380 4.23 -4.76 -17.52
C ALA A 380 4.81 -5.97 -16.78
N ARG A 381 4.56 -7.19 -17.26
CA ARG A 381 5.10 -8.43 -16.69
C ARG A 381 6.62 -8.51 -16.87
N ALA A 382 7.16 -8.03 -17.99
CA ALA A 382 8.61 -7.92 -18.19
C ALA A 382 9.25 -6.98 -17.15
N LYS A 383 8.69 -5.78 -16.94
CA LYS A 383 9.15 -4.86 -15.89
C LYS A 383 9.07 -5.47 -14.48
N GLN A 384 8.05 -6.29 -14.24
CA GLN A 384 7.91 -7.01 -12.98
C GLN A 384 8.98 -8.11 -12.83
N ALA A 385 9.27 -8.86 -13.88
CA ALA A 385 10.36 -9.84 -13.91
C ALA A 385 11.69 -9.16 -13.57
N ASP A 386 12.00 -8.02 -14.19
CA ASP A 386 13.20 -7.22 -13.86
C ASP A 386 13.25 -6.83 -12.37
N ARG A 387 12.09 -6.48 -11.77
CA ARG A 387 12.00 -6.14 -10.35
C ARG A 387 12.21 -7.36 -9.45
N LEU A 388 11.63 -8.51 -9.80
CA LEU A 388 11.78 -9.76 -9.07
C LEU A 388 13.20 -10.31 -9.16
N GLU A 389 13.86 -10.20 -10.31
CA GLU A 389 15.27 -10.54 -10.48
C GLU A 389 16.16 -9.72 -9.55
N ARG A 390 15.89 -8.41 -9.43
CA ARG A 390 16.59 -7.56 -8.46
C ARG A 390 16.34 -7.99 -7.01
N GLN A 391 15.13 -8.41 -6.66
CA GLN A 391 14.82 -8.90 -5.32
C GLN A 391 15.46 -10.25 -5.02
N LEU A 392 15.47 -11.16 -6.00
CA LEU A 392 16.12 -12.46 -5.90
C LEU A 392 17.63 -12.29 -5.72
N ALA A 393 18.25 -11.35 -6.43
CA ALA A 393 19.65 -11.01 -6.23
C ALA A 393 19.93 -10.58 -4.78
N ILE A 394 19.08 -9.72 -4.19
CA ILE A 394 19.21 -9.28 -2.79
C ILE A 394 19.06 -10.45 -1.80
N GLU A 395 18.11 -11.37 -2.02
CA GLU A 395 17.93 -12.53 -1.12
C GLU A 395 19.05 -13.57 -1.27
N CYS A 396 19.57 -13.77 -2.49
CA CYS A 396 20.77 -14.57 -2.71
C CYS A 396 21.99 -13.98 -1.98
N GLU A 397 22.17 -12.66 -2.01
CA GLU A 397 23.21 -11.96 -1.24
C GLU A 397 23.06 -12.22 0.28
N LYS A 398 21.83 -12.13 0.82
CA LYS A 398 21.56 -12.43 2.24
C LYS A 398 21.87 -13.89 2.61
N ARG A 399 21.51 -14.83 1.75
CA ARG A 399 21.78 -16.26 1.96
C ARG A 399 23.29 -16.53 1.99
N GLN A 400 24.05 -15.95 1.05
CA GLN A 400 25.50 -16.08 1.05
C GLN A 400 26.14 -15.48 2.31
N ALA A 401 25.64 -14.35 2.79
CA ALA A 401 26.12 -13.75 4.05
C ALA A 401 25.83 -14.65 5.27
N LEU A 402 24.66 -15.29 5.32
CA LEU A 402 24.32 -16.24 6.38
C LEU A 402 25.13 -17.53 6.30
N GLU A 403 25.39 -18.05 5.10
CA GLU A 403 26.25 -19.23 4.89
C GLU A 403 27.69 -18.94 5.32
N LEU A 404 28.23 -17.75 5.04
CA LEU A 404 29.54 -17.32 5.54
C LEU A 404 29.56 -17.19 7.06
N LYS A 405 28.49 -16.65 7.66
CA LYS A 405 28.37 -16.53 9.11
C LYS A 405 28.27 -17.90 9.80
N LEU A 406 27.54 -18.84 9.21
CA LEU A 406 27.49 -20.23 9.67
C LEU A 406 28.85 -20.90 9.60
N LYS A 407 29.58 -20.76 8.48
CA LYS A 407 30.94 -21.30 8.35
C LYS A 407 31.90 -20.72 9.40
N ARG A 408 31.80 -19.43 9.72
CA ARG A 408 32.60 -18.81 10.80
C ARG A 408 32.27 -19.35 12.19
N LEU A 409 30.99 -19.66 12.44
CA LEU A 409 30.55 -20.31 13.68
C LEU A 409 31.01 -21.76 13.76
N GLU A 410 30.94 -22.52 12.67
CA GLU A 410 31.42 -23.90 12.57
C GLU A 410 32.95 -24.02 12.68
N GLN A 411 33.68 -22.98 12.24
CA GLN A 411 35.14 -22.88 12.36
C GLN A 411 35.62 -22.39 13.73
N GLY A 412 34.72 -22.18 14.71
CA GLY A 412 35.08 -21.89 16.09
C GLY A 412 35.74 -20.53 16.34
N GLN A 413 35.63 -19.57 15.42
CA GLN A 413 36.25 -18.24 15.53
C GLN A 413 35.30 -17.18 16.12
N ILE A 414 34.69 -17.42 17.29
CA ILE A 414 34.16 -16.35 18.18
C ILE A 414 34.19 -16.86 19.64
N GLU A 415 34.93 -16.19 20.53
CA GLU A 415 34.78 -16.33 21.99
C GLU A 415 33.49 -15.64 22.50
N PRO A 416 32.83 -16.17 23.54
CA PRO A 416 31.60 -15.57 24.05
C PRO A 416 31.93 -14.35 24.91
N VAL A 417 31.60 -13.14 24.44
CA VAL A 417 31.60 -11.96 25.31
C VAL A 417 30.34 -12.00 26.18
N VAL A 418 30.58 -12.31 27.46
CA VAL A 418 29.66 -12.16 28.58
C VAL A 418 29.84 -10.75 29.18
N GLU A 419 28.76 -10.22 29.77
CA GLU A 419 28.64 -9.02 30.63
C GLU A 419 28.35 -7.68 29.94
N SER A 420 27.43 -6.82 30.41
CA SER A 420 26.64 -6.80 31.66
C SER A 420 25.38 -5.94 31.48
N VAL A 421 24.29 -6.36 32.13
CA VAL A 421 23.03 -5.61 32.24
C VAL A 421 23.05 -4.86 33.58
N ALA A 422 23.06 -3.53 33.55
CA ALA A 422 22.69 -2.70 34.70
C ALA A 422 21.80 -1.53 34.25
N LYS A 423 20.67 -1.41 34.93
CA LYS A 423 19.52 -0.55 34.62
C LYS A 423 19.78 0.93 34.97
N THR A 424 19.31 1.83 34.11
CA THR A 424 18.66 3.08 34.56
C THR A 424 17.51 3.45 33.64
N LYS A 425 16.30 3.49 34.21
CA LYS A 425 15.07 3.98 33.58
C LYS A 425 15.09 5.50 33.55
N THR A 426 15.06 6.09 32.35
CA THR A 426 14.41 7.39 32.13
C THR A 426 13.71 7.35 30.78
N THR A 427 12.38 7.48 30.80
CA THR A 427 11.52 7.32 29.63
C THR A 427 11.36 8.66 28.92
N VAL A 428 12.18 8.89 27.90
CA VAL A 428 11.92 9.83 26.81
C VAL A 428 12.18 9.05 25.52
N LYS A 429 11.18 8.93 24.64
CA LYS A 429 11.34 8.33 23.31
C LYS A 429 12.21 9.25 22.45
N PRO A 430 13.39 8.83 21.96
CA PRO A 430 14.06 9.52 20.88
C PRO A 430 13.54 9.01 19.53
N LEU A 431 13.47 9.95 18.60
CA LEU A 431 13.38 9.73 17.17
C LEU A 431 14.58 8.85 16.75
N VAL A 432 14.32 7.71 16.10
CA VAL A 432 15.39 6.88 15.53
C VAL A 432 15.91 7.60 14.28
N THR A 433 17.04 8.27 14.41
CA THR A 433 17.95 8.54 13.30
C THR A 433 18.96 7.39 13.28
N ASP A 434 18.94 6.60 12.20
CA ASP A 434 19.81 5.42 11.97
C ASP A 434 21.29 5.78 11.67
N ASP A 435 21.81 6.87 12.24
CA ASP A 435 23.19 7.33 12.01
C ASP A 435 24.01 7.34 13.31
N GLU A 436 23.95 6.24 14.08
CA GLU A 436 25.03 5.97 15.04
C GLU A 436 26.23 5.39 14.27
N PRO A 437 27.44 6.00 14.35
CA PRO A 437 28.65 5.42 13.79
C PRO A 437 28.88 4.08 14.49
N SER A 438 29.10 3.01 13.71
CA SER A 438 29.14 1.63 14.20
C SER A 438 30.29 1.30 15.17
N GLY A 439 31.09 2.31 15.56
CA GLY A 439 32.34 2.14 16.30
C GLY A 439 33.40 1.36 15.52
N PHE A 440 33.15 1.02 14.26
CA PHE A 440 34.07 0.28 13.40
C PHE A 440 35.06 1.26 12.77
N GLU A 441 36.35 1.09 13.09
CA GLU A 441 37.44 1.91 12.57
C GLU A 441 37.73 1.56 11.10
N TRP A 442 37.05 2.26 10.18
CA TRP A 442 37.19 2.05 8.74
C TRP A 442 38.57 2.42 8.16
N ARG A 443 39.37 3.20 8.90
CA ARG A 443 40.69 3.64 8.45
C ARG A 443 41.67 2.49 8.27
N ASP A 444 41.53 1.44 9.08
CA ASP A 444 42.45 0.30 9.08
C ASP A 444 42.07 -0.78 8.05
N VAL A 445 40.95 -0.60 7.34
CA VAL A 445 40.45 -1.56 6.35
C VAL A 445 41.25 -1.47 5.04
N PRO A 446 41.81 -2.57 4.53
CA PRO A 446 42.52 -2.58 3.24
C PRO A 446 41.61 -2.21 2.06
N ASN A 447 42.19 -1.62 1.01
CA ASN A 447 41.44 -1.19 -0.19
C ASN A 447 40.63 -2.32 -0.82
N ALA A 448 41.16 -3.55 -0.87
CA ALA A 448 40.48 -4.71 -1.44
C ALA A 448 39.20 -5.07 -0.66
N GLU A 449 39.24 -4.97 0.67
CA GLU A 449 38.08 -5.21 1.53
C GLU A 449 37.10 -4.04 1.46
N LEU A 450 37.60 -2.80 1.56
CA LEU A 450 36.76 -1.61 1.50
C LEU A 450 36.04 -1.50 0.15
N ASN A 451 36.70 -1.71 -0.98
CA ASN A 451 36.08 -1.58 -2.31
C ASN A 451 34.86 -2.51 -2.45
N GLY A 452 34.98 -3.76 -1.95
CA GLY A 452 33.90 -4.74 -1.93
C GLY A 452 32.82 -4.51 -0.85
N ASP A 453 33.12 -3.74 0.20
CA ASP A 453 32.23 -3.59 1.35
C ASP A 453 30.99 -2.72 1.04
N ARG A 454 29.81 -3.18 1.45
CA ARG A 454 28.52 -2.48 1.26
C ARG A 454 27.84 -2.09 2.57
N ARG A 455 28.54 -2.16 3.71
CA ARG A 455 28.05 -1.66 5.01
C ARG A 455 27.66 -0.19 4.92
N HIS A 456 26.65 0.20 5.71
CA HIS A 456 25.98 1.48 5.58
C HIS A 456 26.88 2.68 5.87
N ASP A 457 27.96 2.49 6.63
CA ASP A 457 28.93 3.49 7.09
C ASP A 457 30.25 3.49 6.30
N ALA A 458 30.55 2.41 5.56
CA ALA A 458 31.74 2.29 4.70
C ALA A 458 31.83 3.38 3.62
N TYR A 459 30.68 3.94 3.19
CA TYR A 459 30.64 4.93 2.11
C TYR A 459 31.42 6.21 2.45
N GLN A 460 31.49 6.60 3.73
CA GLN A 460 32.20 7.80 4.14
C GLN A 460 33.70 7.66 3.86
N GLU A 461 34.26 6.50 4.16
CA GLU A 461 35.67 6.19 3.93
C GLU A 461 35.98 6.03 2.44
N LYS A 462 35.08 5.41 1.66
CA LYS A 462 35.21 5.33 0.20
C LYS A 462 35.30 6.72 -0.44
N LEU A 463 34.43 7.64 -0.02
CA LEU A 463 34.40 9.00 -0.54
C LEU A 463 35.66 9.78 -0.14
N ARG A 464 36.13 9.61 1.09
CA ARG A 464 37.39 10.19 1.57
C ARG A 464 38.59 9.71 0.73
N ARG A 465 38.79 8.40 0.60
CA ARG A 465 39.91 7.83 -0.20
C ARG A 465 39.82 8.19 -1.68
N SER A 466 38.61 8.32 -2.23
CA SER A 466 38.43 8.80 -3.60
C SER A 466 38.81 10.26 -3.81
N ILE A 467 38.61 11.12 -2.82
CA ILE A 467 39.06 12.51 -2.89
C ILE A 467 40.59 12.58 -2.82
N GLU A 468 41.20 11.85 -1.89
CA GLU A 468 42.66 11.75 -1.78
C GLU A 468 43.27 11.26 -3.10
N ALA A 469 42.71 10.20 -3.69
CA ALA A 469 43.16 9.67 -4.97
C ALA A 469 43.02 10.67 -6.13
N ILE A 470 41.96 11.49 -6.15
CA ILE A 470 41.82 12.55 -7.16
C ILE A 470 42.87 13.65 -6.94
N GLN A 471 43.12 14.04 -5.69
CA GLN A 471 44.10 15.06 -5.34
C GLN A 471 45.52 14.61 -5.67
N GLU A 472 45.87 13.37 -5.35
CA GLU A 472 47.14 12.73 -5.69
C GLU A 472 47.31 12.63 -7.21
N TYR A 473 46.27 12.21 -7.94
CA TYR A 473 46.31 12.14 -9.40
C TYR A 473 46.50 13.52 -10.04
N ASN A 474 45.84 14.54 -9.52
CA ASN A 474 45.97 15.90 -10.01
C ASN A 474 47.33 16.52 -9.68
N ALA A 475 48.04 16.00 -8.68
CA ALA A 475 49.34 16.52 -8.27
C ALA A 475 50.39 16.31 -9.38
N GLY A 476 50.90 17.41 -9.92
CA GLY A 476 51.91 17.38 -11.00
C GLY A 476 51.35 17.39 -12.42
N LEU A 477 50.01 17.46 -12.60
CA LEU A 477 49.37 17.63 -13.91
C LEU A 477 49.06 19.10 -14.20
N GLU A 478 49.00 19.44 -15.48
CA GLU A 478 48.51 20.76 -15.91
C GLU A 478 47.02 20.92 -15.61
N LEU A 479 46.57 22.16 -15.38
CA LEU A 479 45.18 22.45 -14.99
C LEU A 479 44.14 21.88 -15.97
N SER A 480 44.46 21.80 -17.27
CA SER A 480 43.61 21.20 -18.31
C SER A 480 43.43 19.68 -18.11
N GLU A 481 44.43 18.99 -17.57
CA GLU A 481 44.47 17.54 -17.39
C GLU A 481 43.87 17.09 -16.04
N GLN A 482 43.82 18.00 -15.05
CA GLN A 482 43.28 17.73 -13.71
C GLN A 482 41.75 17.51 -13.64
N PHE A 483 41.29 16.53 -12.89
CA PHE A 483 39.86 16.28 -12.62
C PHE A 483 39.30 17.22 -11.55
N SER A 484 38.15 17.85 -11.81
CA SER A 484 37.37 18.54 -10.78
C SER A 484 36.60 17.54 -9.92
N ILE A 485 36.55 17.77 -8.59
CA ILE A 485 35.84 16.87 -7.66
C ILE A 485 34.34 17.16 -7.74
N THR A 486 33.60 16.27 -8.40
CA THR A 486 32.15 16.38 -8.59
C THR A 486 31.42 15.15 -8.08
N GLY A 487 30.13 15.28 -7.76
CA GLY A 487 29.33 14.14 -7.32
C GLY A 487 29.23 13.02 -8.37
N SER A 488 29.31 13.35 -9.66
CA SER A 488 29.40 12.35 -10.74
C SER A 488 30.71 11.59 -10.72
N LEU A 489 31.85 12.27 -10.51
CA LEU A 489 33.18 11.66 -10.44
C LEU A 489 33.30 10.75 -9.21
N LEU A 490 32.88 11.25 -8.04
CA LEU A 490 32.89 10.46 -6.81
C LEU A 490 31.99 9.22 -6.91
N ARG A 491 30.85 9.33 -7.58
CA ARG A 491 29.98 8.18 -7.87
C ARG A 491 30.66 7.15 -8.78
N GLN A 492 31.36 7.62 -9.82
CA GLN A 492 32.10 6.75 -10.74
C GLN A 492 33.19 5.97 -10.00
N LEU A 493 33.98 6.63 -9.15
CA LEU A 493 35.05 5.97 -8.39
C LEU A 493 34.49 5.04 -7.30
N THR A 494 33.56 5.51 -6.47
CA THR A 494 33.16 4.78 -5.26
C THR A 494 31.99 3.79 -5.42
N LYS A 495 31.21 3.88 -6.52
CA LYS A 495 29.91 3.19 -6.68
C LYS A 495 28.88 3.48 -5.57
N VAL A 496 29.08 4.53 -4.76
CA VAL A 496 28.14 4.95 -3.71
C VAL A 496 26.86 5.55 -4.32
N LYS A 497 25.71 5.31 -3.68
CA LYS A 497 24.40 5.79 -4.15
C LYS A 497 24.38 7.33 -4.26
N PRO A 498 23.79 7.92 -5.32
CA PRO A 498 23.79 9.37 -5.53
C PRO A 498 23.30 10.20 -4.34
N GLY A 499 22.28 9.73 -3.61
CA GLY A 499 21.76 10.42 -2.43
C GLY A 499 22.80 10.56 -1.30
N LYS A 500 23.57 9.49 -1.03
CA LYS A 500 24.62 9.48 0.00
C LYS A 500 25.84 10.30 -0.40
N VAL A 501 26.20 10.31 -1.69
CA VAL A 501 27.24 11.22 -2.21
C VAL A 501 26.81 12.67 -2.04
N LYS A 502 25.55 12.99 -2.37
CA LYS A 502 25.01 14.36 -2.24
C LYS A 502 25.00 14.84 -0.79
N GLU A 503 24.53 14.01 0.12
CA GLU A 503 24.52 14.26 1.57
C GLU A 503 25.95 14.49 2.11
N TRP A 504 26.88 13.60 1.79
CA TRP A 504 28.27 13.71 2.22
C TRP A 504 28.98 14.96 1.66
N MET A 505 28.68 15.33 0.41
CA MET A 505 29.20 16.54 -0.23
C MET A 505 28.61 17.81 0.36
N SER A 506 27.33 17.82 0.76
CA SER A 506 26.73 19.02 1.38
C SER A 506 27.45 19.42 2.67
N ASP A 507 27.88 18.42 3.45
CA ASP A 507 28.62 18.63 4.71
C ASP A 507 30.03 19.19 4.48
N ARG A 508 30.56 19.10 3.25
CA ARG A 508 31.92 19.52 2.85
C ARG A 508 31.92 20.54 1.71
N THR A 509 30.81 21.25 1.53
CA THR A 509 30.63 22.19 0.41
C THR A 509 31.73 23.24 0.35
N ALA A 510 32.15 23.81 1.50
CA ALA A 510 33.17 24.85 1.55
C ALA A 510 34.54 24.35 1.07
N GLU A 511 34.96 23.18 1.53
CA GLU A 511 36.23 22.54 1.16
C GLU A 511 36.24 22.21 -0.35
N LEU A 512 35.16 21.60 -0.85
CA LEU A 512 35.04 21.21 -2.25
C LEU A 512 34.98 22.42 -3.18
N ASN A 513 34.30 23.51 -2.78
CA ASN A 513 34.26 24.74 -3.56
C ASN A 513 35.63 25.44 -3.56
N SER A 514 36.36 25.41 -2.45
CA SER A 514 37.72 25.94 -2.39
C SER A 514 38.68 25.14 -3.27
N TYR A 515 38.56 23.81 -3.28
CA TYR A 515 39.38 22.97 -4.16
C TYR A 515 39.03 23.20 -5.64
N ASN A 516 37.74 23.35 -5.94
CA ASN A 516 37.28 23.46 -7.33
C ASN A 516 37.32 24.87 -7.92
N SER A 517 37.73 25.90 -7.16
CA SER A 517 37.61 27.31 -7.58
C SER A 517 38.38 27.66 -8.86
N GLY A 518 39.38 26.84 -9.23
CA GLY A 518 40.18 27.00 -10.46
C GLY A 518 39.71 26.19 -11.66
N PHE A 519 38.68 25.33 -11.54
CA PHE A 519 38.26 24.45 -12.63
C PHE A 519 37.14 25.02 -13.49
N ALA A 520 37.16 24.72 -14.79
CA ALA A 520 36.10 25.12 -15.70
C ALA A 520 34.79 24.34 -15.44
N PRO A 521 33.60 24.90 -15.77
CA PRO A 521 32.31 24.21 -15.56
C PRO A 521 32.16 22.84 -16.24
N ARG A 522 32.99 22.56 -17.26
CA ARG A 522 33.02 21.27 -17.98
C ARG A 522 34.39 20.58 -17.90
N GLN A 523 35.15 20.83 -16.84
CA GLN A 523 36.50 20.32 -16.61
C GLN A 523 36.64 18.81 -16.85
N ASN A 524 35.63 18.01 -16.51
CA ASN A 524 35.70 16.54 -16.60
C ASN A 524 35.21 15.98 -17.94
N THR A 525 34.78 16.84 -18.89
CA THR A 525 34.24 16.40 -20.17
C THR A 525 35.38 16.02 -21.12
N GLY A 526 35.29 14.85 -21.76
CA GLY A 526 36.29 14.37 -22.73
C GLY A 526 37.51 13.68 -22.10
N LYS A 527 37.53 13.52 -20.77
CA LYS A 527 38.59 12.79 -20.05
C LYS A 527 38.37 11.28 -20.09
N PRO A 528 39.45 10.47 -19.96
CA PRO A 528 39.33 9.02 -19.84
C PRO A 528 38.47 8.62 -18.64
N ASP A 529 37.98 7.38 -18.63
CA ASP A 529 37.25 6.82 -17.50
C ASP A 529 38.06 6.98 -16.21
N PRO A 530 37.55 7.68 -15.18
CA PRO A 530 38.27 7.89 -13.93
C PRO A 530 38.81 6.61 -13.29
N ARG A 531 38.11 5.48 -13.44
CA ARG A 531 38.58 4.18 -12.92
C ARG A 531 39.76 3.59 -13.69
N SER A 532 40.02 4.01 -14.92
CA SER A 532 41.20 3.54 -15.65
C SER A 532 42.48 4.29 -15.29
N VAL A 533 42.37 5.48 -14.68
CA VAL A 533 43.50 6.39 -14.44
C VAL A 533 43.72 6.76 -12.97
N ILE A 534 42.68 6.75 -12.13
CA ILE A 534 42.78 7.06 -10.70
C ILE A 534 42.67 5.76 -9.91
N LYS A 535 43.54 5.57 -8.91
CA LYS A 535 43.48 4.49 -7.92
C LYS A 535 43.64 5.04 -6.52
N TRP A 536 42.99 4.43 -5.53
CA TRP A 536 43.26 4.67 -4.12
C TRP A 536 44.71 4.28 -3.81
N SER A 537 45.34 5.02 -2.89
CA SER A 537 46.74 4.82 -2.53
C SER A 537 47.00 3.37 -2.09
N GLU A 538 47.76 2.64 -2.90
CA GLU A 538 48.19 1.28 -2.59
C GLU A 538 49.23 1.28 -1.47
N ALA A 539 50.05 2.34 -1.38
CA ALA A 539 51.04 2.52 -0.33
C ALA A 539 50.40 2.72 1.05
N ALA A 540 49.27 3.44 1.13
CA ALA A 540 48.59 3.71 2.39
C ALA A 540 47.64 2.60 2.82
N TYR A 541 46.99 1.91 1.87
CA TYR A 541 45.86 1.03 2.18
C TYR A 541 45.87 -0.33 1.46
N GLY A 542 46.98 -0.70 0.80
CA GLY A 542 47.16 -1.98 0.12
C GLY A 542 46.64 -2.03 -1.32
N ALA A 543 47.11 -3.03 -2.06
CA ALA A 543 46.77 -3.23 -3.47
C ALA A 543 45.29 -3.60 -3.66
N TYR A 544 44.69 -3.15 -4.76
CA TYR A 544 43.34 -3.51 -5.14
C TYR A 544 43.08 -3.29 -6.64
N GLU A 545 42.03 -3.95 -7.14
CA GLU A 545 41.45 -3.69 -8.46
C GLU A 545 40.00 -3.19 -8.31
N TRP A 546 39.55 -2.36 -9.27
CA TRP A 546 38.33 -1.54 -9.19
C TRP A 546 36.99 -2.28 -9.21
#